data_AF-A0AA97ASG9-F1
#
_entry.id   AF-A0AA97ASG9-F1
#
_cell.length_a   1.000
_cell.length_b   1.000
_cell.length_c   1.000
_cell.angle_alpha   90.00
_cell.angle_beta   90.00
_cell.angle_gamma   90.00
#
_symmetry.space_group_name_H-M   'P 1'
#
loop_
_entity.id
_entity.type
_entity.pdbx_description
1 polymer ?
#
loop_
_entity_poly.entity_id
_entity_poly.type
_entity_poly.pdbx_seq_one_letter_code
_entity_poly.pdbx_strand_id
1 'polypeptide(L)'
;MSVEDLRKSDMMAHLLDALDAGENIEHYGRLVFAMVARHFLSQEEVIEYLLKDEECSEAEAKSLYQQVQGKDYNPPKRDRVLDWQQHQNFPICPNPDDPDACNVYRDLEFPQHVYEHISSYYEQKA
;
A
#
# COMPACT_ATOMS: atom_id res chain seq x y z
N MET A 1 6.01 9.63 -10.25
CA MET A 1 6.53 8.26 -10.45
C MET A 1 5.48 7.51 -11.27
N SER A 2 5.67 6.23 -11.59
CA SER A 2 4.80 5.48 -12.53
C SER A 2 4.26 4.18 -11.92
N VAL A 3 3.28 3.55 -12.59
CA VAL A 3 2.85 2.18 -12.26
C VAL A 3 4.02 1.19 -12.40
N GLU A 4 4.90 1.40 -13.37
CA GLU A 4 6.07 0.55 -13.61
C GLU A 4 7.04 0.58 -12.42
N ASP A 5 7.18 1.73 -11.75
CA ASP A 5 7.96 1.84 -10.53
C ASP A 5 7.33 1.08 -9.37
N LEU A 6 6.00 1.14 -9.21
CA LEU A 6 5.29 0.37 -8.18
C LEU A 6 5.49 -1.13 -8.35
N ARG A 7 5.48 -1.62 -9.60
CA ARG A 7 5.63 -3.04 -9.92
C ARG A 7 7.02 -3.61 -9.60
N LYS A 8 7.99 -2.78 -9.20
CA LYS A 8 9.29 -3.24 -8.66
C LYS A 8 9.14 -3.96 -7.31
N SER A 9 8.06 -3.70 -6.57
CA SER A 9 7.72 -4.50 -5.39
C SER A 9 6.76 -5.62 -5.76
N ASP A 10 7.15 -6.87 -5.49
CA ASP A 10 6.32 -8.04 -5.75
C ASP A 10 4.94 -7.95 -5.07
N MET A 11 4.89 -7.36 -3.87
CA MET A 11 3.64 -7.11 -3.15
C MET A 11 2.73 -6.13 -3.91
N MET A 12 3.29 -5.03 -4.43
CA MET A 12 2.51 -4.04 -5.17
C MET A 12 2.12 -4.55 -6.56
N ALA A 13 2.99 -5.33 -7.22
CA ALA A 13 2.66 -6.01 -8.46
C ALA A 13 1.49 -6.98 -8.26
N HIS A 14 1.51 -7.77 -7.19
CA HIS A 14 0.41 -8.67 -6.82
C HIS A 14 -0.92 -7.93 -6.60
N LEU A 15 -0.90 -6.81 -5.85
CA LEU A 15 -2.11 -6.01 -5.63
C LEU A 15 -2.62 -5.35 -6.92
N LEU A 16 -1.73 -4.84 -7.77
CA LEU A 16 -2.08 -4.27 -9.06
C LEU A 16 -2.73 -5.33 -9.97
N ASP A 17 -2.19 -6.54 -10.01
CA ASP A 17 -2.71 -7.63 -10.82
C ASP A 17 -4.09 -8.12 -10.33
N ALA A 18 -4.27 -8.21 -9.02
CA ALA A 18 -5.56 -8.54 -8.43
C ALA A 18 -6.62 -7.46 -8.76
N LEU A 19 -6.28 -6.18 -8.63
CA LEU A 19 -7.17 -5.08 -9.00
C LEU A 19 -7.46 -5.07 -10.52
N ASP A 20 -6.46 -5.28 -11.37
CA ASP A 20 -6.67 -5.36 -12.82
C ASP A 20 -7.56 -6.56 -13.23
N ALA A 21 -7.52 -7.65 -12.45
CA ALA A 21 -8.41 -8.80 -12.59
C ALA A 21 -9.83 -8.57 -12.02
N GLY A 22 -10.06 -7.45 -11.32
CA GLY A 22 -11.33 -7.14 -10.65
C GLY A 22 -11.54 -7.92 -9.34
N GLU A 23 -10.47 -8.44 -8.74
CA GLU A 23 -10.54 -9.17 -7.48
C GLU A 23 -10.76 -8.21 -6.29
N ASN A 24 -11.47 -8.69 -5.28
CA ASN A 24 -11.60 -8.04 -3.99
C ASN A 24 -10.33 -8.27 -3.16
N ILE A 25 -9.53 -7.21 -2.95
CA ILE A 25 -8.30 -7.26 -2.14
C ILE A 25 -8.57 -6.96 -0.66
N GLU A 26 -9.84 -6.85 -0.29
CA GLU A 26 -10.36 -6.57 1.03
C GLU A 26 -9.89 -5.22 1.62
N HIS A 27 -10.26 -4.92 2.85
CA HIS A 27 -10.01 -3.61 3.45
C HIS A 27 -8.51 -3.32 3.63
N TYR A 28 -7.75 -4.26 4.17
CA TYR A 28 -6.33 -4.02 4.43
C TYR A 28 -5.49 -4.05 3.16
N GLY A 29 -5.88 -4.82 2.14
CA GLY A 29 -5.26 -4.72 0.82
C GLY A 29 -5.44 -3.34 0.22
N ARG A 30 -6.67 -2.80 0.20
CA ARG A 30 -6.96 -1.42 -0.26
C ARG A 30 -6.19 -0.37 0.54
N LEU A 31 -6.09 -0.53 1.86
CA LEU A 31 -5.33 0.38 2.72
C LEU A 31 -3.83 0.37 2.40
N VAL A 32 -3.21 -0.81 2.32
CA VAL A 32 -1.80 -0.95 1.97
C VAL A 32 -1.53 -0.38 0.58
N PHE A 33 -2.38 -0.71 -0.40
CA PHE A 33 -2.28 -0.17 -1.75
C PHE A 33 -2.30 1.36 -1.73
N ALA A 34 -3.29 1.99 -1.08
CA ALA A 34 -3.41 3.45 -1.02
C ALA A 34 -2.23 4.12 -0.29
N MET A 35 -1.71 3.52 0.79
CA MET A 35 -0.55 4.03 1.54
C MET A 35 0.73 4.06 0.70
N VAL A 36 0.91 3.08 -0.18
CA VAL A 36 2.10 2.99 -1.04
C VAL A 36 1.89 3.77 -2.34
N ALA A 37 0.81 3.48 -3.07
CA ALA A 37 0.55 3.98 -4.41
C ALA A 37 0.42 5.50 -4.50
N ARG A 38 -0.06 6.19 -3.45
CA ARG A 38 -0.16 7.66 -3.41
C ARG A 38 1.16 8.40 -3.61
N HIS A 39 2.29 7.74 -3.36
CA HIS A 39 3.61 8.33 -3.59
C HIS A 39 4.03 8.19 -5.05
N PHE A 40 3.41 7.27 -5.77
CA PHE A 40 3.78 6.92 -7.14
C PHE A 40 2.84 7.49 -8.18
N LEU A 41 1.54 7.45 -7.90
CA LEU A 41 0.45 7.82 -8.80
C LEU A 41 -0.27 9.07 -8.31
N SER A 42 -1.02 9.72 -9.20
CA SER A 42 -1.95 10.78 -8.85
C SER A 42 -3.11 10.27 -8.00
N GLN A 43 -3.82 11.19 -7.34
CA GLN A 43 -5.01 10.86 -6.57
C GLN A 43 -6.05 10.15 -7.44
N GLU A 44 -6.27 10.66 -8.65
CA GLU A 44 -7.23 10.12 -9.60
C GLU A 44 -6.87 8.68 -9.99
N GLU A 45 -5.60 8.42 -10.33
CA GLU A 45 -5.13 7.07 -10.66
C GLU A 45 -5.27 6.09 -9.48
N VAL A 46 -4.94 6.51 -8.24
CA VAL A 46 -5.13 5.64 -7.07
C VAL A 46 -6.61 5.28 -6.88
N ILE A 47 -7.51 6.26 -7.02
CA ILE A 47 -8.95 6.02 -6.92
C ILE A 47 -9.43 5.11 -8.05
N GLU A 48 -8.97 5.31 -9.29
CA GLU A 48 -9.30 4.45 -10.42
C GLU A 48 -8.89 3.00 -10.19
N TYR A 49 -7.73 2.74 -9.60
CA TYR A 49 -7.33 1.38 -9.22
C TYR A 49 -8.19 0.81 -8.09
N LEU A 50 -8.45 1.58 -7.03
CA LEU A 50 -9.29 1.14 -5.92
C LEU A 50 -10.71 0.78 -6.37
N LEU A 51 -11.24 1.48 -7.38
CA LEU A 51 -12.55 1.22 -7.95
C LEU A 51 -12.63 -0.06 -8.79
N LYS A 52 -11.51 -0.72 -9.08
CA LYS A 52 -11.52 -2.03 -9.74
C LYS A 52 -11.84 -3.17 -8.77
N ASP A 53 -11.65 -2.96 -7.47
CA ASP A 53 -12.11 -3.86 -6.43
C ASP A 53 -13.66 -3.84 -6.40
N GLU A 54 -14.28 -5.00 -6.62
CA GLU A 54 -15.74 -5.13 -6.76
C GLU A 54 -16.52 -4.66 -5.52
N GLU A 55 -15.90 -4.67 -4.34
CA GLU A 55 -16.50 -4.24 -3.07
C GLU A 55 -16.04 -2.83 -2.65
N CYS A 56 -15.43 -2.05 -3.55
CA CYS A 56 -15.07 -0.66 -3.26
C CYS A 56 -15.95 0.34 -4.01
N SER A 57 -16.79 1.06 -3.26
CA SER A 57 -17.51 2.19 -3.81
C SER A 57 -16.61 3.42 -4.02
N GLU A 58 -17.03 4.33 -4.90
CA GLU A 58 -16.33 5.60 -5.15
C GLU A 58 -16.20 6.46 -3.88
N ALA A 59 -17.22 6.45 -3.03
CA ALA A 59 -17.21 7.19 -1.76
C ALA A 59 -16.16 6.62 -0.80
N GLU A 60 -16.05 5.29 -0.72
CA GLU A 60 -15.05 4.61 0.10
C GLU A 60 -13.63 4.85 -0.43
N ALA A 61 -13.40 4.72 -1.74
CA ALA A 61 -12.09 4.97 -2.36
C ALA A 61 -11.60 6.40 -2.08
N LYS A 62 -12.47 7.40 -2.27
CA LYS A 62 -12.16 8.81 -1.96
C LYS A 62 -11.90 9.02 -0.47
N SER A 63 -12.72 8.44 0.40
CA SER A 63 -12.57 8.57 1.85
C SER A 63 -11.27 7.94 2.34
N LEU A 64 -10.92 6.76 1.83
CA LEU A 64 -9.68 6.06 2.15
C LEU A 64 -8.47 6.88 1.71
N TYR A 65 -8.44 7.37 0.47
CA TYR A 65 -7.35 8.21 -0.02
C TYR A 65 -7.18 9.46 0.83
N GLN A 66 -8.28 10.18 1.11
CA GLN A 66 -8.26 11.37 1.97
C GLN A 66 -7.78 11.06 3.39
N GLN A 67 -8.17 9.92 3.95
CA GLN A 67 -7.72 9.50 5.28
C GLN A 67 -6.21 9.26 5.30
N VAL A 68 -5.71 8.51 4.32
CA VAL A 68 -4.28 8.21 4.18
C VAL A 68 -3.48 9.49 4.00
N GLN A 69 -3.94 10.38 3.10
CA GLN A 69 -3.32 11.67 2.82
C GLN A 69 -3.35 12.60 4.04
N GLY A 70 -4.53 12.80 4.65
CA GLY A 70 -4.73 13.76 5.72
C GLY A 70 -4.06 13.36 7.04
N LYS A 71 -3.87 12.06 7.29
CA LYS A 71 -3.10 11.57 8.44
C LYS A 71 -1.62 11.36 8.15
N ASP A 72 -1.22 11.62 6.92
CA ASP A 72 0.12 11.40 6.39
C ASP A 72 0.70 10.03 6.76
N TYR A 73 -0.08 8.98 6.49
CA TYR A 73 0.35 7.63 6.77
C TYR A 73 1.58 7.25 5.94
N ASN A 74 2.66 6.86 6.64
CA ASN A 74 3.83 6.27 6.00
C ASN A 74 3.52 4.87 5.46
N PRO A 75 4.14 4.46 4.34
CA PRO A 75 4.07 3.09 3.85
C PRO A 75 4.29 2.05 4.97
N PRO A 76 3.52 0.96 5.01
CA PRO A 76 3.64 0.00 6.11
C PRO A 76 4.96 -0.77 6.02
N LYS A 77 5.52 -1.12 7.18
CA LYS A 77 6.61 -2.10 7.27
C LYS A 77 6.06 -3.52 7.13
N ARG A 78 6.93 -4.47 6.74
CA ARG A 78 6.59 -5.88 6.54
C ARG A 78 5.81 -6.50 7.70
N ASP A 79 6.27 -6.29 8.93
CA ASP A 79 5.63 -6.80 10.15
C ASP A 79 4.17 -6.36 10.26
N ARG A 80 3.89 -5.10 9.92
CA ARG A 80 2.52 -4.56 9.90
C ARG A 80 1.68 -5.10 8.75
N VAL A 81 2.27 -5.28 7.56
CA VAL A 81 1.58 -5.93 6.44
C VAL A 81 1.14 -7.34 6.83
N LEU A 82 2.03 -8.13 7.44
CA LEU A 82 1.73 -9.48 7.86
C LEU A 82 0.69 -9.54 8.99
N ASP A 83 0.75 -8.62 9.95
CA ASP A 83 -0.27 -8.50 11.00
C ASP A 83 -1.66 -8.21 10.41
N TRP A 84 -1.77 -7.22 9.52
CA TRP A 84 -3.04 -6.88 8.88
C TRP A 84 -3.60 -8.00 8.00
N GLN A 85 -2.73 -8.70 7.27
CA GLN A 85 -3.16 -9.83 6.45
C GLN A 85 -3.83 -10.95 7.27
N GLN A 86 -3.47 -11.14 8.54
CA GLN A 86 -4.12 -12.14 9.41
C GLN A 86 -5.61 -11.86 9.69
N HIS A 87 -6.07 -10.64 9.38
CA HIS A 87 -7.43 -10.18 9.63
C HIS A 87 -8.33 -10.23 8.38
N GLN A 88 -7.83 -10.78 7.27
CA GLN A 88 -8.55 -10.93 6.00
C GLN A 88 -8.13 -12.23 5.30
N ASN A 89 -8.82 -12.61 4.21
CA ASN A 89 -8.52 -13.84 3.46
C ASN A 89 -7.53 -13.59 2.31
N PHE A 90 -7.62 -12.43 1.66
CA PHE A 90 -6.77 -12.03 0.56
C PHE A 90 -5.33 -11.81 1.06
N PRO A 91 -4.33 -12.50 0.47
CA PRO A 91 -2.96 -12.42 0.91
C PRO A 91 -2.27 -11.16 0.38
N ILE A 92 -2.21 -10.08 1.17
CA ILE A 92 -1.49 -8.85 0.79
C ILE A 92 -0.03 -9.16 0.40
N CYS A 93 0.63 -9.97 1.21
CA CYS A 93 1.95 -10.51 1.02
C CYS A 93 1.87 -11.94 0.44
N PRO A 94 2.17 -12.14 -0.85
CA PRO A 94 1.97 -13.43 -1.51
C PRO A 94 2.97 -14.51 -1.08
N ASN A 95 4.13 -14.13 -0.54
CA ASN A 95 5.16 -15.06 -0.07
C ASN A 95 5.60 -14.73 1.38
N PRO A 96 4.77 -14.99 2.39
CA PRO A 96 5.03 -14.56 3.77
C PRO A 96 6.20 -15.29 4.45
N ASP A 97 6.57 -16.47 3.95
CA ASP A 97 7.68 -17.28 4.48
C ASP A 97 9.05 -16.72 4.08
N ASP A 98 9.11 -15.91 3.02
CA ASP A 98 10.31 -15.19 2.65
C ASP A 98 10.52 -14.00 3.61
N PRO A 99 11.63 -13.99 4.38
CA PRO A 99 11.93 -12.89 5.31
C PRO A 99 12.08 -11.55 4.59
N ASP A 100 12.40 -11.61 3.30
CA ASP A 100 12.61 -10.44 2.46
C ASP A 100 11.31 -9.98 1.78
N ALA A 101 10.28 -10.81 1.61
CA ALA A 101 9.07 -10.38 0.92
C ALA A 101 8.35 -9.19 1.60
N CYS A 102 7.66 -8.39 0.78
CA CYS A 102 6.73 -7.34 1.23
C CYS A 102 7.39 -6.21 2.03
N ASN A 103 8.66 -5.95 1.73
CA ASN A 103 9.41 -4.82 2.26
C ASN A 103 9.49 -3.70 1.23
N VAL A 104 8.45 -2.87 1.17
CA VAL A 104 8.34 -1.76 0.21
C VAL A 104 9.52 -0.76 0.30
N TYR A 105 10.13 -0.60 1.48
CA TYR A 105 11.27 0.31 1.66
C TYR A 105 12.57 -0.23 1.06
N ARG A 106 12.66 -1.54 0.84
CA ARG A 106 13.75 -2.16 0.10
C ARG A 106 13.45 -2.19 -1.39
N ASP A 107 12.20 -2.48 -1.75
CA ASP A 107 11.82 -2.73 -3.13
C ASP A 107 11.58 -1.45 -3.95
N LEU A 108 11.23 -0.35 -3.27
CA LEU A 108 10.83 0.92 -3.89
C LEU A 108 11.66 2.11 -3.40
N GLU A 109 11.77 3.11 -4.27
CA GLU A 109 12.36 4.41 -3.95
C GLU A 109 11.26 5.42 -3.62
N PHE A 110 11.14 5.79 -2.35
CA PHE A 110 10.16 6.80 -1.93
C PHE A 110 10.75 8.22 -1.98
N PRO A 111 9.91 9.26 -2.04
CA PRO A 111 10.37 10.63 -1.85
C PRO A 111 11.03 10.80 -0.47
N GLN A 112 12.05 11.66 -0.37
CA GLN A 112 12.90 11.82 0.82
C GLN A 112 12.11 12.03 2.13
N HIS A 113 11.03 12.82 2.09
CA HIS A 113 10.22 13.12 3.27
C HIS A 113 9.66 11.85 3.96
N VAL A 114 9.37 10.79 3.21
CA VAL A 114 8.86 9.52 3.77
C VAL A 114 9.87 8.91 4.74
N TYR A 115 11.16 9.01 4.46
CA TYR A 115 12.22 8.49 5.34
C TYR A 115 12.46 9.39 6.57
N GLU A 116 12.27 10.70 6.44
CA GLU A 116 12.42 11.68 7.54
C GLU A 116 11.41 11.43 8.67
N HIS A 117 10.19 11.03 8.33
CA HIS A 117 9.17 10.65 9.31
C HIS A 117 9.48 9.35 10.05
N ILE A 118 10.26 8.45 9.45
CA ILE A 118 10.69 7.21 10.11
C ILE A 118 11.80 7.51 11.11
N SER A 119 12.81 8.30 10.72
CA SER A 119 13.96 8.63 11.60
C SER A 119 13.53 9.41 12.85
N SER A 120 12.65 10.39 12.69
CA SER A 120 12.18 11.24 13.81
C SER A 120 11.37 10.47 14.87
N TYR A 121 10.65 9.41 14.50
CA TYR A 121 9.92 8.57 15.45
C TYR A 121 10.85 7.72 16.34
N TYR A 122 11.99 7.28 15.81
CA TYR A 122 12.98 6.51 16.58
C TYR A 122 13.85 7.39 17.47
N GLU A 123 14.14 8.63 17.06
CA GLU A 123 14.86 9.60 17.91
C GLU A 123 14.03 10.05 19.13
N GLN A 124 12.71 10.19 19.01
CA GLN A 124 11.84 10.57 20.15
C GLN A 124 11.61 9.43 21.15
N LYS A 125 12.03 8.21 20.83
CA LYS A 125 11.92 7.02 21.70
C LYS A 125 13.24 6.56 22.31
N ALA A 126 14.35 7.25 22.01
CA ALA A 126 15.68 6.95 22.53
C ALA A 126 16.03 7.79 23.78
#